data_AF-A0A8T6BP53-F1
#
_entry.id   AF-A0A8T6BP53-F1
#
_cell.length_a   1.000
_cell.length_b   1.000
_cell.length_c   1.000
_cell.angle_alpha   90.00
_cell.angle_beta   90.00
_cell.angle_gamma   90.00
#
_symmetry.space_group_name_H-M   'P 1'
#
loop_
_entity.id
_entity.type
_entity.pdbx_description
1 polymer ?
#
loop_
_entity_poly.entity_id
_entity_poly.type
_entity_poly.pdbx_seq_one_letter_code
_entity_poly.pdbx_strand_id
1 'polypeptide(L)' 'VAEATGLKAERTLFIDDSEAILDAAAQFGIRYCLGVTNPDSGIAEKQYQRHPSLNDYRRLIPSLM' A
#
# COMPACT_ATOMS: atom_id res chain seq x y z
N VAL A 1 7.05 -2.74 -13.40
CA VAL A 1 5.78 -3.47 -13.10
C VAL A 1 5.34 -4.34 -14.28
N ALA A 2 4.93 -3.78 -15.42
CA ALA A 2 4.42 -4.56 -16.56
C ALA A 2 5.44 -5.58 -17.10
N GLU A 3 6.71 -5.19 -17.23
CA GLU A 3 7.78 -6.08 -17.71
C GLU A 3 8.00 -7.30 -16.81
N ALA A 4 8.08 -7.09 -15.49
CA ALA A 4 8.39 -8.16 -14.53
C ALA A 4 7.18 -8.99 -14.11
N THR A 5 5.96 -8.44 -14.19
CA THR A 5 4.75 -9.05 -13.61
C THR A 5 3.60 -9.22 -14.59
N GLY A 6 3.66 -8.60 -15.78
CA GLY A 6 2.53 -8.51 -16.70
C GLY A 6 1.39 -7.59 -16.24
N LEU A 7 1.50 -6.96 -15.07
CA LEU A 7 0.45 -6.10 -14.51
C LEU A 7 0.48 -4.69 -15.09
N LYS A 8 -0.72 -4.12 -15.32
CA LYS A 8 -0.90 -2.73 -15.72
C LYS A 8 -0.79 -1.81 -14.51
N ALA A 9 0.15 -0.87 -14.51
CA ALA A 9 0.41 0.00 -13.36
C ALA A 9 -0.83 0.79 -12.91
N GLU A 10 -1.70 1.15 -13.85
CA GLU A 10 -2.95 1.89 -13.60
C GLU A 10 -4.03 1.05 -12.90
N ARG A 11 -3.81 -0.27 -12.82
CA ARG A 11 -4.69 -1.26 -12.18
C ARG A 11 -3.99 -2.04 -11.08
N THR A 12 -2.79 -1.62 -10.69
CA THR A 12 -1.98 -2.28 -9.65
C THR A 12 -2.13 -1.57 -8.33
N LEU A 13 -2.27 -2.36 -7.26
CA LEU A 13 -2.13 -1.94 -5.87
C LEU A 13 -0.74 -2.33 -5.37
N PHE A 14 0.00 -1.35 -4.87
CA PHE A 14 1.30 -1.52 -4.23
C PHE A 14 1.16 -1.23 -2.73
N ILE A 15 1.71 -2.13 -1.91
CA ILE A 15 1.58 -2.09 -0.45
C ILE A 15 2.98 -2.16 0.16
N ASP A 16 3.31 -1.21 1.03
CA ASP A 16 4.63 -1.12 1.68
C ASP A 16 4.52 -0.37 3.03
N ASP A 17 5.50 -0.55 3.91
CA ASP A 17 5.52 0.07 5.23
C ASP A 17 6.39 1.36 5.30
N SER A 18 6.88 1.83 4.15
CA SER A 18 7.67 3.05 4.01
C SER A 18 7.02 4.08 3.09
N GLU A 19 6.74 5.27 3.64
CA GLU A 19 6.11 6.37 2.90
C GLU A 19 6.94 6.84 1.69
N ALA A 20 8.28 6.81 1.81
CA ALA A 20 9.18 7.17 0.71
C ALA A 20 9.12 6.16 -0.44
N ILE A 21 8.87 4.88 -0.14
CA ILE A 21 8.72 3.84 -1.16
C ILE A 21 7.35 3.97 -1.84
N LEU A 22 6.30 4.31 -1.09
CA LEU A 22 4.98 4.63 -1.66
C LEU A 22 5.03 5.86 -2.57
N ASP A 23 5.79 6.89 -2.19
CA ASP A 23 6.03 8.07 -3.05
C ASP A 23 6.71 7.67 -4.37
N ALA A 24 7.76 6.84 -4.29
CA ALA A 24 8.46 6.34 -5.47
C ALA A 24 7.55 5.48 -6.36
N ALA A 25 6.69 4.63 -5.78
CA ALA A 25 5.72 3.81 -6.50
C ALA A 25 4.67 4.67 -7.22
N ALA A 26 4.18 5.73 -6.58
CA ALA A 26 3.27 6.69 -7.18
C ALA A 26 3.93 7.46 -8.33
N GLN A 27 5.18 7.91 -8.15
CA GLN A 27 5.97 8.57 -9.20
C GLN A 27 6.27 7.64 -10.38
N PHE A 28 6.45 6.35 -10.13
CA PHE A 28 6.62 5.33 -11.16
C PHE A 28 5.33 5.11 -11.99
N GLY A 29 4.17 5.55 -11.49
CA GLY A 29 2.88 5.45 -12.17
C GLY A 29 1.99 4.31 -11.67
N ILE A 30 2.29 3.70 -10.53
CA ILE A 30 1.36 2.76 -9.88
C ILE A 30 0.20 3.56 -9.29
N ARG A 31 -1.03 3.25 -9.71
CA ARG A 31 -2.20 4.07 -9.36
C ARG A 31 -2.59 3.99 -7.89
N TYR A 32 -2.49 2.81 -7.28
CA TYR A 32 -2.91 2.61 -5.91
C TYR A 32 -1.68 2.28 -5.05
N CYS A 33 -1.37 3.16 -4.08
CA CYS A 33 -0.31 2.99 -3.11
C CYS A 33 -0.94 3.00 -1.71
N LEU A 34 -0.64 2.00 -0.88
CA LEU A 34 -1.27 1.80 0.42
C LEU A 34 -0.23 1.45 1.49
N GLY A 35 -0.21 2.24 2.56
CA GLY A 35 0.67 2.01 3.70
C GLY A 35 0.16 0.94 4.66
N VAL A 36 1.09 0.26 5.33
CA VAL A 36 0.79 -0.61 6.47
C VAL A 36 1.16 0.12 7.75
N THR A 37 0.17 0.58 8.53
CA THR A 37 0.41 1.35 9.76
C THR A 37 1.09 0.55 10.85
N ASN A 38 0.89 -0.77 10.84
CA ASN A 38 1.44 -1.65 11.85
C ASN A 38 2.15 -2.87 11.22
N PRO A 39 3.41 -2.72 10.77
CA PRO A 39 4.19 -3.83 10.26
C PRO A 39 4.63 -4.80 11.38
N ASP A 40 4.67 -4.32 12.64
CA ASP A 40 5.01 -5.10 13.83
C ASP A 40 4.05 -4.79 14.98
N SER A 41 3.16 -5.74 15.28
CA SER A 41 2.08 -5.64 16.28
C SER A 41 2.48 -5.16 17.68
N GLY A 42 3.78 -5.15 18.01
CA GLY A 42 4.31 -4.60 19.26
C GLY A 42 4.65 -3.11 19.25
N ILE A 43 4.58 -2.42 18.11
CA ILE A 43 5.02 -1.02 17.94
C ILE A 43 3.82 -0.10 17.70
N ALA A 44 3.95 1.16 18.10
CA ALA A 44 2.95 2.19 17.84
C ALA A 44 2.71 2.36 16.33
N GLU A 45 1.46 2.62 15.96
CA GLU A 45 1.07 2.80 14.56
C GLU A 45 1.84 3.95 13.90
N LYS A 46 2.42 3.67 12.72
CA LYS A 46 3.01 4.70 11.87
C LYS A 46 1.90 5.62 11.37
N GLN A 47 2.07 6.93 11.56
CA GLN A 47 1.22 7.93 10.95
C GLN A 47 1.69 8.21 9.53
N TYR A 48 0.85 7.86 8.55
CA TYR A 48 1.05 8.25 7.16
C TYR A 48 0.35 9.60 6.91
N GLN A 49 1.03 10.51 6.21
CA GLN A 49 0.50 11.82 5.87
C GLN A 49 0.13 11.92 4.38
N ARG A 50 0.87 11.21 3.53
CA ARG A 50 0.79 11.32 2.06
C ARG A 50 0.06 10.18 1.39
N HIS A 51 -0.10 9.04 2.07
CA HIS A 51 -0.73 7.84 1.51
C HIS A 51 -1.82 7.29 2.44
N PRO A 52 -2.91 6.74 1.89
CA PRO A 52 -3.85 5.97 2.70
C PRO A 52 -3.12 4.78 3.31
N SER A 53 -3.58 4.33 4.47
CA SER A 53 -2.96 3.21 5.17
C SER A 53 -3.97 2.40 5.96
N LEU A 54 -3.62 1.15 6.26
CA LEU A 54 -4.42 0.25 7.09
C LEU A 54 -3.55 -0.58 8.03
N ASN A 55 -4.17 -1.07 9.10
CA ASN A 55 -3.62 -2.09 10.01
C ASN A 55 -4.32 -3.45 9.86
N ASP A 56 -5.37 -3.53 9.03
CA ASP A 56 -6.19 -4.73 8.87
C ASP A 56 -6.71 -4.87 7.44
N TYR A 57 -6.20 -5.87 6.72
CA TYR A 57 -6.58 -6.15 5.33
C TYR A 57 -8.02 -6.63 5.17
N ARG A 58 -8.66 -7.14 6.22
CA ARG A 58 -10.07 -7.60 6.15
C ARG A 58 -11.01 -6.46 5.76
N ARG A 59 -10.63 -5.22 6.06
CA ARG A 59 -11.35 -4.02 5.63
C ARG A 59 -11.43 -3.86 4.11
N LEU A 60 -10.53 -4.51 3.35
CA LEU A 60 -10.54 -4.52 1.88
C LEU A 60 -11.41 -5.63 1.29
N ILE A 61 -11.93 -6.55 2.12
CA ILE A 61 -12.69 -7.72 1.67
C ILE A 61 -14.08 -7.64 2.28
N PRO A 62 -15.05 -7.00 1.59
CA PRO A 62 -16.40 -6.81 2.11
C PRO A 62 -17.11 -8.12 2.48
N SER A 63 -16.75 -9.24 1.84
CA SER A 63 -17.34 -10.55 2.12
C SER A 63 -16.86 -11.21 3.42
N LEU A 64 -15.88 -10.62 4.11
CA LEU A 64 -15.39 -11.10 5.41
C LEU A 64 -15.90 -10.24 6.59
N MET A 65 -16.79 -9.28 6.32
CA MET A 65 -17.54 -8.51 7.33
C MET A 65 -18.90 -9.12 7.63
#